data_AF-A0A0J0UXX3-F1
#
_entry.id   AF-A0A0J0UXX3-F1
#
_cell.length_a   1.000
_cell.length_b   1.000
_cell.length_c   1.000
_cell.angle_alpha   90.00
_cell.angle_beta   90.00
_cell.angle_gamma   90.00
#
_symmetry.space_group_name_H-M   'P 1'
#
loop_
_entity.id
_entity.type
_entity.pdbx_description
1 polymer ?
#
loop_
_entity_poly.entity_id
_entity_poly.type
_entity_poly.pdbx_seq_one_letter_code
_entity_poly.pdbx_strand_id
1 'polypeptide(L)'
;MAELVEDQDDSTERITEIGDLEEIDTALHPVAIAVGLAAVVILLMLTIFAFSASLKSGSSSAQVDQVTVPRMAGRSLAEAQAELERMGLVVEAEYNSNEVIPADTVIGQDPVAGSRLEVGEQIILRVSDGLAGVDLPDFAGMKGPEALKVLKTIGLLGEVEDVFDEQVVPGLIVSSAPAGGTRAAPGSTVKLRVSQGPEPRTVPEIVGRPVGEAIVELARAELTVGEISRQFSPDQAPGTVLSSDPAPAAKAPRDQPVNLVVASAEQQAVIPDLVGLRSSSASKVAKAAGMTTAVTNLALIAGDPRVGLVISQTPIANTPSAAGTPIQITVGILLPTTTTTVAGASTTTTSQPATTTTRG
;
A
#
# COMPACT_ATOMS: atom_id res chain seq x y z
N MET A 1 32.23 27.78 -49.20
CA MET A 1 32.05 27.07 -50.49
C MET A 1 30.74 26.33 -50.35
N ALA A 2 29.67 27.04 -50.71
CA ALA A 2 28.88 26.82 -51.93
C ALA A 2 28.00 25.57 -51.74
N GLU A 3 26.72 25.69 -51.35
CA GLU A 3 25.60 26.26 -52.12
C GLU A 3 25.23 25.38 -53.32
N LEU A 4 24.08 24.71 -53.20
CA LEU A 4 23.07 24.37 -54.22
C LEU A 4 22.08 23.41 -53.53
N VAL A 5 20.93 23.88 -53.01
CA VAL A 5 19.71 24.31 -53.72
C VAL A 5 19.10 23.11 -54.46
N GLU A 6 18.08 22.45 -53.90
CA GLU A 6 16.63 22.76 -54.05
C GLU A 6 16.06 22.06 -55.29
N ASP A 7 15.08 21.18 -55.10
CA ASP A 7 13.74 21.49 -55.57
C ASP A 7 12.67 20.57 -54.97
N GLN A 8 11.55 21.21 -54.64
CA GLN A 8 10.26 20.64 -54.27
C GLN A 8 9.52 20.11 -55.51
N ASP A 9 8.64 19.12 -55.33
CA ASP A 9 7.24 19.11 -55.81
C ASP A 9 6.60 17.82 -55.27
N ASP A 10 5.71 17.86 -54.27
CA ASP A 10 4.26 18.07 -54.39
C ASP A 10 3.62 17.36 -55.59
N SER A 11 2.87 16.29 -55.31
CA SER A 11 1.73 15.79 -56.09
C SER A 11 1.13 14.57 -55.37
N THR A 12 0.14 14.85 -54.53
CA THR A 12 -1.18 14.19 -54.54
C THR A 12 -1.32 12.80 -55.18
N GLU A 13 -1.91 11.91 -54.38
CA GLU A 13 -2.92 10.94 -54.79
C GLU A 13 -2.64 10.09 -56.04
N ARG A 14 -2.38 8.79 -55.82
CA ARG A 14 -3.24 7.75 -56.39
C ARG A 14 -2.99 6.39 -55.76
N ILE A 15 -4.02 5.94 -55.07
CA ILE A 15 -4.32 4.54 -54.82
C ILE A 15 -4.43 3.89 -56.21
N THR A 16 -3.57 2.91 -56.52
CA THR A 16 -3.77 1.95 -57.62
C THR A 16 -3.68 0.57 -56.97
N GLU A 17 -4.82 0.07 -56.50
CA GLU A 17 -5.72 -0.81 -57.25
C GLU A 17 -5.24 -2.26 -57.16
N ILE A 18 -5.89 -2.97 -56.23
CA ILE A 18 -5.84 -4.42 -56.13
C ILE A 18 -6.57 -4.97 -57.36
N GLY A 19 -5.87 -5.78 -58.13
CA GLY A 19 -6.48 -6.78 -58.99
C GLY A 19 -6.74 -6.36 -60.43
N ASP A 20 -5.73 -6.51 -61.26
CA ASP A 20 -5.95 -6.94 -62.64
C ASP A 20 -5.68 -8.45 -62.70
N LEU A 21 -6.72 -9.22 -63.05
CA LEU A 21 -6.57 -10.60 -63.47
C LEU A 21 -5.85 -10.57 -64.82
N GLU A 22 -4.65 -11.17 -64.88
CA GLU A 22 -3.93 -11.36 -66.12
C GLU A 22 -4.80 -12.23 -67.05
N GLU A 23 -5.42 -11.58 -68.03
CA GLU A 23 -6.22 -12.20 -69.06
C GLU A 23 -5.27 -13.02 -69.95
N ILE A 24 -5.16 -14.32 -69.68
CA ILE A 24 -4.38 -15.24 -70.51
C ILE A 24 -5.11 -15.35 -71.85
N ASP A 25 -4.63 -14.57 -72.83
CA ASP A 25 -5.03 -14.67 -74.23
C ASP A 25 -4.82 -16.11 -74.71
N THR A 26 -5.93 -16.84 -74.78
CA THR A 26 -5.94 -18.27 -75.13
C THR A 26 -5.94 -18.50 -76.64
N ALA A 27 -5.55 -17.50 -77.45
CA ALA A 27 -5.67 -17.54 -78.91
C ALA A 27 -4.34 -17.61 -79.68
N LEU A 28 -3.17 -17.57 -79.04
CA LEU A 28 -1.89 -17.69 -79.74
C LEU A 28 -1.17 -19.03 -79.47
N HIS A 29 -1.29 -19.92 -80.46
CA HIS A 29 -0.55 -21.18 -80.67
C HIS A 29 -1.05 -22.45 -79.97
N PRO A 30 -2.14 -23.08 -80.46
CA PRO A 30 -2.52 -24.44 -80.05
C PRO A 30 -1.39 -25.46 -80.29
N VAL A 31 -0.49 -25.19 -81.25
CA VAL A 31 0.67 -26.03 -81.53
C VAL A 31 1.78 -25.87 -80.47
N ALA A 32 1.97 -24.68 -79.88
CA ALA A 32 2.97 -24.49 -78.83
C ALA A 32 2.53 -25.08 -77.48
N ILE A 33 1.23 -24.99 -77.17
CA ILE A 33 0.63 -25.63 -75.99
C ILE A 33 0.61 -27.16 -76.16
N ALA A 34 0.29 -27.68 -77.35
CA ALA A 34 0.33 -29.12 -77.62
C ALA A 34 1.77 -29.67 -77.62
N VAL A 35 2.77 -28.93 -78.12
CA VAL A 35 4.19 -29.32 -78.06
C VAL A 35 4.72 -29.20 -76.62
N GLY A 36 4.27 -28.21 -75.84
CA GLY A 36 4.58 -28.08 -74.41
C GLY A 36 3.96 -29.21 -73.56
N LEU A 37 2.68 -29.55 -73.78
CA LEU A 37 2.02 -30.69 -73.12
C LEU A 37 2.59 -32.03 -73.58
N ALA A 38 2.92 -32.19 -74.87
CA ALA A 38 3.60 -33.39 -75.35
C ALA A 38 5.02 -33.49 -74.78
N ALA A 39 5.76 -32.40 -74.64
CA ALA A 39 7.07 -32.39 -74.00
C ALA A 39 6.99 -32.70 -72.49
N VAL A 40 5.98 -32.17 -71.79
CA VAL A 40 5.73 -32.49 -70.37
C VAL A 40 5.29 -33.94 -70.22
N VAL A 41 4.42 -34.46 -71.07
CA VAL A 41 3.98 -35.86 -71.04
C VAL A 41 5.08 -36.82 -71.48
N ILE A 42 5.93 -36.44 -72.43
CA ILE A 42 7.14 -37.21 -72.82
C ILE A 42 8.18 -37.16 -71.71
N LEU A 43 8.32 -36.04 -70.99
CA LEU A 43 9.20 -35.93 -69.83
C LEU A 43 8.66 -36.73 -68.63
N LEU A 44 7.34 -36.75 -68.43
CA LEU A 44 6.66 -37.57 -67.42
C LEU A 44 6.69 -39.07 -67.79
N MET A 45 6.59 -39.41 -69.08
CA MET A 45 6.79 -40.76 -69.58
C MET A 45 8.25 -41.18 -69.55
N LEU A 46 9.21 -40.27 -69.73
CA LEU A 46 10.64 -40.54 -69.58
C LEU A 46 11.03 -40.68 -68.10
N THR A 47 10.42 -39.95 -67.17
CA THR A 47 10.61 -40.17 -65.74
C THR A 47 9.94 -41.48 -65.29
N ILE A 48 8.75 -41.82 -65.79
CA ILE A 48 8.10 -43.12 -65.52
C ILE A 48 8.82 -44.29 -66.23
N PHE A 49 9.41 -44.09 -67.41
CA PHE A 49 10.18 -45.11 -68.13
C PHE A 49 11.58 -45.29 -67.54
N ALA A 50 12.24 -44.22 -67.08
CA ALA A 50 13.46 -44.33 -66.27
C ALA A 50 13.18 -44.99 -64.91
N PHE A 51 12.02 -44.73 -64.30
CA PHE A 51 11.57 -45.37 -63.06
C PHE A 51 11.18 -46.85 -63.26
N SER A 52 10.60 -47.23 -64.41
CA SER A 52 10.21 -48.61 -64.71
C SER A 52 11.31 -49.46 -65.39
N ALA A 53 12.24 -48.86 -66.13
CA ALA A 53 13.44 -49.54 -66.63
C ALA A 53 14.48 -49.76 -65.52
N SER A 54 14.42 -48.99 -64.42
CA SER A 54 15.13 -49.30 -63.17
C SER A 54 14.50 -50.46 -62.38
N LEU A 55 13.32 -50.96 -62.79
CA LEU A 55 12.74 -52.20 -62.27
C LEU A 55 13.15 -53.46 -63.06
N LYS A 56 14.08 -53.36 -64.02
CA LYS A 56 14.55 -54.51 -64.81
C LYS A 56 16.07 -54.74 -64.82
N SER A 57 16.80 -54.22 -63.84
CA SER A 57 18.18 -54.69 -63.59
C SER A 57 18.63 -54.32 -62.17
N GLY A 58 19.09 -55.32 -61.41
CA GLY A 58 19.83 -55.10 -60.17
C GLY A 58 18.98 -55.14 -58.91
N SER A 59 18.87 -56.33 -58.34
CA SER A 59 18.76 -56.54 -56.90
C SER A 59 19.65 -55.56 -56.11
N SER A 60 19.03 -54.57 -55.49
CA SER A 60 19.53 -53.87 -54.31
C SER A 60 18.30 -53.35 -53.59
N SER A 61 17.90 -54.10 -52.57
CA SER A 61 17.08 -53.57 -51.48
C SER A 61 17.65 -52.22 -51.09
N ALA A 62 16.97 -51.12 -51.46
CA ALA A 62 17.11 -49.87 -50.75
C ALA A 62 16.57 -50.17 -49.35
N GLN A 63 17.47 -50.68 -48.51
CA GLN A 63 17.21 -50.99 -47.13
C GLN A 63 17.02 -49.64 -46.46
N VAL A 64 15.79 -49.15 -46.44
CA VAL A 64 15.41 -48.02 -45.59
C VAL A 64 15.77 -48.46 -44.19
N ASP A 65 16.66 -47.72 -43.54
CA ASP A 65 17.13 -48.07 -42.20
C ASP A 65 15.94 -48.01 -41.24
N GLN A 66 15.32 -49.17 -41.00
CA GLN A 66 14.22 -49.30 -40.06
C GLN A 66 14.79 -49.29 -38.65
N VAL A 67 14.29 -48.38 -37.83
CA VAL A 67 14.67 -48.31 -36.42
C VAL A 67 13.62 -49.04 -35.59
N THR A 68 14.09 -49.87 -34.67
CA THR A 68 13.21 -50.57 -33.72
C THR A 68 12.92 -49.65 -32.55
N VAL A 69 11.65 -49.37 -32.29
CA VAL A 69 11.23 -48.45 -31.22
C VAL A 69 11.49 -49.09 -29.85
N PRO A 70 12.33 -48.48 -28.99
CA PRO A 70 12.55 -48.98 -27.65
C PRO A 70 11.35 -48.73 -26.73
N ARG A 71 11.33 -49.37 -25.57
CA ARG A 71 10.31 -49.14 -24.54
C ARG A 71 10.60 -47.84 -23.79
N MET A 72 9.74 -46.86 -23.98
CA MET A 72 9.80 -45.53 -23.34
C MET A 72 8.90 -45.42 -22.11
N ALA A 73 7.92 -46.33 -21.94
CA ALA A 73 7.04 -46.34 -20.77
C ALA A 73 7.83 -46.45 -19.44
N GLY A 74 7.59 -45.50 -18.54
CA GLY A 74 8.26 -45.37 -17.24
C GLY A 74 9.52 -44.50 -17.24
N ARG A 75 9.92 -43.93 -18.39
CA ARG A 75 11.00 -42.94 -18.49
C ARG A 75 10.47 -41.51 -18.44
N SER A 76 11.36 -40.55 -18.16
CA SER A 76 11.01 -39.13 -18.28
C SER A 76 10.83 -38.73 -19.75
N LEU A 77 9.95 -37.75 -20.02
CA LEU A 77 9.73 -37.22 -21.36
C LEU A 77 11.04 -36.75 -22.02
N ALA A 78 11.87 -36.02 -21.25
CA ALA A 78 13.14 -35.50 -21.75
C ALA A 78 14.11 -36.61 -22.19
N GLU A 79 14.22 -37.70 -21.42
CA GLU A 79 15.07 -38.84 -21.78
C GLU A 79 14.52 -39.63 -22.96
N ALA A 80 13.20 -39.87 -22.97
CA ALA A 80 12.55 -40.59 -24.05
C ALA A 80 12.65 -39.82 -25.38
N GLN A 81 12.41 -38.52 -25.35
CA GLN A 81 12.51 -37.66 -26.52
C GLN A 81 13.94 -37.63 -27.08
N ALA A 82 14.94 -37.42 -26.22
CA ALA A 82 16.34 -37.40 -26.65
C ALA A 82 16.78 -38.73 -27.28
N GLU A 83 16.30 -39.86 -26.77
CA GLU A 83 16.63 -41.18 -27.33
C GLU A 83 15.96 -41.40 -28.69
N LEU A 84 14.67 -41.08 -28.82
CA LEU A 84 13.90 -41.21 -30.07
C LEU A 84 14.39 -40.26 -31.17
N GLU A 85 14.70 -39.01 -30.83
CA GLU A 85 15.25 -38.04 -31.78
C GLU A 85 16.65 -38.45 -32.27
N ARG A 86 17.48 -39.05 -31.40
CA ARG A 86 18.78 -39.60 -31.80
C ARG A 86 18.65 -40.74 -32.81
N MET A 87 17.51 -41.42 -32.79
CA MET A 87 17.15 -42.47 -33.74
C MET A 87 16.49 -41.91 -35.02
N GLY A 88 16.38 -40.58 -35.13
CA GLY A 88 15.80 -39.90 -36.28
C GLY A 88 14.28 -39.98 -36.34
N LEU A 89 13.60 -40.26 -35.22
CA LEU A 89 12.15 -40.33 -35.12
C LEU A 89 11.60 -38.99 -34.62
N VAL A 90 10.41 -38.61 -35.09
CA VAL A 90 9.72 -37.38 -34.67
C VAL A 90 8.85 -37.69 -33.47
N VAL A 91 9.00 -36.95 -32.37
CA VAL A 91 8.25 -37.18 -31.14
C VAL A 91 7.12 -36.17 -31.00
N GLU A 92 5.90 -36.65 -30.84
CA GLU A 92 4.75 -35.87 -30.39
C GLU A 92 4.37 -36.31 -28.98
N ALA A 93 4.20 -35.36 -28.06
CA ALA A 93 3.80 -35.64 -26.69
C ALA A 93 2.32 -35.33 -26.50
N GLU A 94 1.54 -36.33 -26.12
CA GLU A 94 0.15 -36.19 -25.72
C GLU A 94 0.05 -36.34 -24.19
N TYR A 95 -0.44 -35.31 -23.52
CA TYR A 95 -0.53 -35.30 -22.07
C TYR A 95 -1.87 -35.88 -21.58
N ASN A 96 -1.81 -36.75 -20.58
CA ASN A 96 -2.98 -37.38 -19.98
C ASN A 96 -2.87 -37.42 -18.45
N SER A 97 -3.92 -37.01 -17.75
CA SER A 97 -3.94 -37.05 -16.28
C SER A 97 -3.85 -38.50 -15.79
N ASN A 98 -2.96 -38.76 -14.83
CA ASN A 98 -2.81 -40.06 -14.21
C ASN A 98 -2.51 -39.90 -12.71
N GLU A 99 -3.32 -40.52 -11.86
CA GLU A 99 -3.19 -40.38 -10.39
C GLU A 99 -2.03 -41.21 -9.79
N VAL A 100 -1.52 -42.19 -10.53
CA VAL A 100 -0.53 -43.16 -10.04
C VAL A 100 0.88 -42.83 -10.52
N ILE A 101 0.99 -42.22 -11.70
CA ILE A 101 2.27 -41.96 -12.37
C ILE A 101 2.64 -40.48 -12.19
N PRO A 102 3.88 -40.14 -11.77
CA PRO A 102 4.31 -38.75 -11.64
C PRO A 102 4.22 -37.97 -12.96
N ALA A 103 4.08 -36.65 -12.87
CA ALA A 103 4.11 -35.77 -14.03
C ALA A 103 5.41 -35.95 -14.86
N ASP A 104 5.33 -35.64 -16.15
CA ASP A 104 6.42 -35.74 -17.13
C ASP A 104 6.99 -37.16 -17.34
N THR A 105 6.23 -38.19 -16.91
CA THR A 105 6.60 -39.60 -17.10
C THR A 105 5.77 -40.22 -18.22
N VAL A 106 6.43 -40.92 -19.15
CA VAL A 106 5.75 -41.59 -20.27
C VAL A 106 4.93 -42.77 -19.74
N ILE A 107 3.61 -42.70 -19.93
CA ILE A 107 2.66 -43.76 -19.54
C ILE A 107 2.39 -44.75 -20.67
N GLY A 108 2.56 -44.29 -21.91
CA GLY A 108 2.30 -45.09 -23.10
C GLY A 108 3.02 -44.52 -24.32
N GLN A 109 3.13 -45.33 -25.35
CA GLN A 109 3.69 -44.95 -26.63
C GLN A 109 2.87 -45.58 -27.74
N ASP A 110 2.74 -44.87 -28.85
CA ASP A 110 2.13 -45.35 -30.08
C ASP A 110 3.03 -45.00 -31.26
N PRO A 111 3.58 -45.99 -32.00
CA PRO A 111 3.39 -47.45 -31.84
C PRO A 111 4.11 -48.08 -30.63
N VAL A 112 3.67 -49.28 -30.26
CA VAL A 112 4.18 -50.05 -29.11
C VAL A 112 5.67 -50.42 -29.26
N ALA A 113 6.33 -50.65 -28.13
CA ALA A 113 7.75 -51.04 -28.11
C ALA A 113 8.01 -52.29 -28.96
N GLY A 114 9.12 -52.29 -29.70
CA GLY A 114 9.50 -53.35 -30.64
C GLY A 114 8.93 -53.17 -32.05
N SER A 115 8.10 -52.16 -32.29
CA SER A 115 7.64 -51.80 -33.64
C SER A 115 8.81 -51.30 -34.49
N ARG A 116 8.71 -51.48 -35.81
CA ARG A 116 9.70 -50.98 -36.77
C ARG A 116 9.13 -49.76 -37.47
N LEU A 117 9.84 -48.65 -37.35
CA LEU A 117 9.49 -47.38 -37.97
C LEU A 117 10.60 -46.97 -38.94
N GLU A 118 10.22 -46.21 -39.96
CA GLU A 118 11.18 -45.56 -40.84
C GLU A 118 11.75 -44.29 -40.18
N VAL A 119 12.99 -43.94 -40.52
CA VAL A 119 13.58 -42.68 -40.05
C VAL A 119 12.74 -41.51 -40.58
N GLY A 120 12.36 -40.60 -39.68
CA GLY A 120 11.46 -39.47 -39.93
C GLY A 120 9.98 -39.74 -39.60
N GLU A 121 9.64 -40.98 -39.23
CA GLU A 121 8.27 -41.33 -38.82
C GLU A 121 7.96 -40.83 -37.41
N GLN A 122 6.67 -40.60 -37.14
CA GLN A 122 6.19 -39.98 -35.92
C GLN A 122 5.82 -41.02 -34.86
N ILE A 123 6.21 -40.75 -33.61
CA ILE A 123 5.78 -41.50 -32.42
C ILE A 123 4.99 -40.56 -31.51
N ILE A 124 3.83 -41.01 -31.07
CA ILE A 124 3.04 -40.33 -30.03
C ILE A 124 3.39 -40.93 -28.68
N LEU A 125 4.02 -40.14 -27.82
CA LEU A 125 4.24 -40.49 -26.43
C LEU A 125 3.08 -39.95 -25.60
N ARG A 126 2.35 -40.85 -24.94
CA ARG A 126 1.42 -40.45 -23.88
C ARG A 126 2.21 -40.19 -22.61
N VAL A 127 2.17 -38.96 -22.12
CA VAL A 127 2.88 -38.48 -20.95
C VAL A 127 1.88 -38.22 -19.83
N SER A 128 2.25 -38.57 -18.59
CA SER A 128 1.43 -38.24 -17.44
C SER A 128 1.53 -36.74 -17.13
N ASP A 129 0.38 -36.09 -16.98
CA ASP A 129 0.27 -34.75 -16.37
C ASP A 129 0.23 -34.80 -14.83
N GLY A 130 0.41 -35.99 -14.23
CA GLY A 130 0.16 -36.25 -12.81
C GLY A 130 -1.33 -36.28 -12.46
N LEU A 131 -1.65 -36.10 -11.16
CA LEU A 131 -3.03 -36.07 -10.65
C LEU A 131 -3.86 -35.05 -11.45
N ALA A 132 -5.13 -35.39 -11.72
CA ALA A 132 -6.10 -34.42 -12.25
C ALA A 132 -6.32 -33.32 -11.19
N GLY A 133 -5.49 -32.28 -11.25
CA GLY A 133 -5.51 -31.18 -10.30
C GLY A 133 -6.56 -30.13 -10.65
N VAL A 134 -7.04 -29.45 -9.62
CA VAL A 134 -7.85 -28.24 -9.74
C VAL A 134 -6.90 -27.05 -9.91
N ASP A 135 -7.09 -26.25 -10.96
CA ASP A 135 -6.31 -25.02 -11.14
C ASP A 135 -6.66 -24.02 -10.02
N LEU A 136 -5.63 -23.53 -9.34
CA LEU A 136 -5.76 -22.65 -8.21
C LEU A 136 -5.73 -21.18 -8.66
N PRO A 137 -6.80 -20.39 -8.47
CA PRO A 137 -6.75 -18.95 -8.73
C PRO A 137 -5.71 -18.24 -7.86
N ASP A 138 -5.25 -17.07 -8.30
CA ASP A 138 -4.49 -16.20 -7.42
C ASP A 138 -5.42 -15.54 -6.40
N PHE A 139 -5.09 -15.72 -5.12
CA PHE A 139 -5.83 -15.15 -4.00
C PHE A 139 -5.15 -13.91 -3.41
N ALA A 140 -3.96 -13.53 -3.87
CA ALA A 140 -3.26 -12.36 -3.38
C ALA A 140 -4.13 -11.10 -3.51
N GLY A 141 -4.25 -10.34 -2.41
CA GLY A 141 -5.10 -9.14 -2.36
C GLY A 141 -6.61 -9.40 -2.23
N MET A 142 -7.07 -10.66 -2.22
CA MET A 142 -8.46 -10.99 -1.90
C MET A 142 -8.69 -11.02 -0.38
N LYS A 143 -9.94 -10.86 0.05
CA LYS A 143 -10.31 -11.05 1.46
C LYS A 143 -10.37 -12.53 1.82
N GLY A 144 -9.88 -12.90 3.00
CA GLY A 144 -9.92 -14.29 3.51
C GLY A 144 -11.29 -14.99 3.35
N PRO A 145 -12.40 -14.39 3.81
CA PRO A 145 -13.73 -15.00 3.67
C PRO A 145 -14.24 -15.17 2.23
N GLU A 146 -13.76 -14.34 1.30
CA GLU A 146 -14.12 -14.42 -0.11
C GLU A 146 -13.36 -15.55 -0.80
N ALA A 147 -12.05 -15.67 -0.54
CA ALA A 147 -11.22 -16.75 -1.04
C ALA A 147 -11.71 -18.14 -0.55
N LEU A 148 -12.16 -18.25 0.70
CA LEU A 148 -12.75 -19.50 1.21
C LEU A 148 -13.99 -19.96 0.42
N LYS A 149 -14.80 -19.02 -0.07
CA LYS A 149 -15.96 -19.35 -0.91
C LYS A 149 -15.51 -19.86 -2.28
N VAL A 150 -14.51 -19.20 -2.87
CA VAL A 150 -13.94 -19.61 -4.16
C VAL A 150 -13.33 -21.01 -4.05
N LEU A 151 -12.53 -21.27 -3.01
CA LEU A 151 -11.95 -22.60 -2.73
C LEU A 151 -13.03 -23.69 -2.62
N LYS A 152 -14.12 -23.40 -1.90
CA LYS A 152 -15.25 -24.33 -1.78
C LYS A 152 -15.94 -24.62 -3.12
N THR A 153 -16.09 -23.60 -3.97
CA THR A 153 -16.67 -23.76 -5.31
C THR A 153 -15.82 -24.62 -6.23
N ILE A 154 -14.49 -24.54 -6.12
CA ILE A 154 -13.55 -25.35 -6.90
C ILE A 154 -13.23 -26.71 -6.24
N GLY A 155 -13.92 -27.07 -5.16
CA GLY A 155 -13.79 -28.38 -4.50
C GLY A 155 -12.53 -28.55 -3.65
N LEU A 156 -11.94 -27.44 -3.18
CA LEU A 156 -10.79 -27.43 -2.28
C LEU A 156 -11.18 -26.98 -0.86
N LEU A 157 -10.38 -27.39 0.12
CA LEU A 157 -10.51 -26.93 1.50
C LEU A 157 -9.61 -25.72 1.73
N GLY A 158 -10.08 -24.74 2.51
CA GLY A 158 -9.30 -23.56 2.85
C GLY A 158 -9.01 -23.50 4.35
N GLU A 159 -7.76 -23.27 4.70
CA GLU A 159 -7.30 -22.99 6.06
C GLU A 159 -6.75 -21.56 6.11
N VAL A 160 -7.17 -20.76 7.10
CA VAL A 160 -6.68 -19.38 7.25
C VAL A 160 -5.60 -19.36 8.31
N GLU A 161 -4.45 -18.80 7.94
CA GLU A 161 -3.32 -18.56 8.83
C GLU A 161 -3.07 -17.05 8.91
N ASP A 162 -3.09 -16.50 10.12
CA ASP A 162 -2.85 -15.08 10.35
C ASP A 162 -1.35 -14.78 10.39
N VAL A 163 -0.91 -13.82 9.59
CA VAL A 163 0.49 -13.39 9.49
C VAL A 163 0.61 -11.88 9.60
N PHE A 164 1.71 -11.40 10.17
CA PHE A 164 2.01 -9.96 10.16
C PHE A 164 2.73 -9.60 8.86
N ASP A 165 2.27 -8.54 8.22
CA ASP A 165 2.84 -8.01 6.98
C ASP A 165 2.72 -6.48 6.98
N GLU A 166 3.85 -5.81 6.76
CA GLU A 166 3.96 -4.35 6.79
C GLU A 166 3.40 -3.68 5.52
N GLN A 167 3.27 -4.44 4.42
CA GLN A 167 2.88 -3.92 3.11
C GLN A 167 1.42 -4.24 2.77
N VAL A 168 0.93 -5.39 3.23
CA VAL A 168 -0.42 -5.87 2.93
C VAL A 168 -1.41 -5.39 3.99
N VAL A 169 -2.49 -4.76 3.53
CA VAL A 169 -3.57 -4.25 4.39
C VAL A 169 -4.19 -5.40 5.22
N PRO A 170 -4.51 -5.17 6.51
CA PRO A 170 -5.18 -6.15 7.35
C PRO A 170 -6.43 -6.75 6.69
N GLY A 171 -6.57 -8.07 6.76
CA GLY A 171 -7.69 -8.85 6.22
C GLY A 171 -7.54 -9.26 4.75
N LEU A 172 -6.48 -8.83 4.06
CA LEU A 172 -6.14 -9.29 2.72
C LEU A 172 -5.16 -10.47 2.77
N ILE A 173 -5.24 -11.34 1.77
CA ILE A 173 -4.34 -12.49 1.63
C ILE A 173 -3.00 -12.01 1.09
N VAL A 174 -1.94 -12.35 1.81
CA VAL A 174 -0.55 -12.12 1.43
C VAL A 174 -0.10 -13.17 0.42
N SER A 175 -0.42 -14.43 0.69
CA SER A 175 -0.01 -15.57 -0.13
C SER A 175 -0.86 -16.80 0.17
N SER A 176 -0.86 -17.76 -0.76
CA SER A 176 -1.45 -19.08 -0.57
C SER A 176 -0.41 -20.18 -0.73
N ALA A 177 -0.63 -21.31 -0.07
CA ALA A 177 0.13 -22.54 -0.27
C ALA A 177 -0.85 -23.71 -0.52
N PRO A 178 -0.87 -24.32 -1.71
CA PRO A 178 -0.06 -24.03 -2.91
C PRO A 178 -0.24 -22.60 -3.46
N ALA A 179 0.74 -22.13 -4.23
CA ALA A 179 0.71 -20.78 -4.82
C ALA A 179 -0.37 -20.66 -5.91
N GLY A 180 -0.93 -19.46 -6.08
CA GLY A 180 -1.84 -19.17 -7.18
C GLY A 180 -1.21 -19.51 -8.54
N GLY A 181 -2.02 -19.99 -9.48
CA GLY A 181 -1.58 -20.45 -10.80
C GLY A 181 -1.00 -21.88 -10.81
N THR A 182 -0.93 -22.56 -9.67
CA THR A 182 -0.56 -23.98 -9.59
C THR A 182 -1.78 -24.89 -9.59
N ARG A 183 -1.57 -26.20 -9.78
CA ARG A 183 -2.62 -27.22 -9.63
C ARG A 183 -2.57 -27.84 -8.25
N ALA A 184 -3.73 -27.94 -7.60
CA ALA A 184 -3.90 -28.60 -6.31
C ALA A 184 -4.71 -29.89 -6.47
N ALA A 185 -4.41 -30.91 -5.66
CA ALA A 185 -5.19 -32.15 -5.69
C ALA A 185 -6.65 -31.88 -5.26
N PRO A 186 -7.65 -32.51 -5.89
CA PRO A 186 -9.05 -32.35 -5.48
C PRO A 186 -9.24 -32.67 -3.99
N GLY A 187 -9.98 -31.81 -3.27
CA GLY A 187 -10.18 -31.96 -1.83
C GLY A 187 -8.98 -31.66 -0.94
N SER A 188 -7.84 -31.22 -1.50
CA SER A 188 -6.68 -30.80 -0.70
C SER A 188 -6.92 -29.47 0.03
N THR A 189 -6.14 -29.26 1.09
CA THR A 189 -6.18 -28.04 1.90
C THR A 189 -5.21 -27.00 1.35
N VAL A 190 -5.73 -25.81 1.04
CA VAL A 190 -4.98 -24.63 0.66
C VAL A 190 -4.87 -23.72 1.89
N LYS A 191 -3.64 -23.43 2.31
CA LYS A 191 -3.37 -22.47 3.38
C LYS A 191 -3.37 -21.06 2.81
N LEU A 192 -4.22 -20.20 3.35
CA LEU A 192 -4.33 -18.79 3.00
C LEU A 192 -3.71 -17.97 4.13
N ARG A 193 -2.60 -17.30 3.82
CA ARG A 193 -1.90 -16.42 4.77
C ARG A 193 -2.53 -15.03 4.70
N VAL A 194 -3.27 -14.64 5.73
CA VAL A 194 -4.01 -13.38 5.79
C VAL A 194 -3.23 -12.37 6.63
N SER A 195 -3.05 -11.17 6.11
CA SER A 195 -2.37 -10.09 6.82
C SER A 195 -3.19 -9.63 8.02
N GLN A 196 -2.53 -9.51 9.18
CA GLN A 196 -3.02 -8.79 10.35
C GLN A 196 -2.48 -7.35 10.40
N GLY A 197 -1.77 -6.93 9.36
CA GLY A 197 -1.03 -5.68 9.28
C GLY A 197 0.36 -5.76 9.91
N PRO A 198 0.98 -4.58 10.15
CA PRO A 198 2.27 -4.44 10.81
C PRO A 198 2.36 -5.20 12.13
N GLU A 199 3.55 -5.70 12.45
CA GLU A 199 3.76 -6.38 13.71
C GLU A 199 3.66 -5.38 14.88
N PRO A 200 2.79 -5.60 15.88
CA PRO A 200 2.64 -4.68 17.00
C PRO A 200 3.93 -4.54 17.82
N ARG A 201 4.38 -3.31 18.00
CA ARG A 201 5.50 -2.94 18.87
C ARG A 201 5.06 -2.89 20.32
N THR A 202 5.98 -3.19 21.24
CA THR A 202 5.72 -3.11 22.68
C THR A 202 6.24 -1.78 23.21
N VAL A 203 5.40 -1.03 23.92
CA VAL A 203 5.82 0.19 24.61
C VAL A 203 6.82 -0.17 25.71
N PRO A 204 8.06 0.38 25.69
CA PRO A 204 9.06 0.09 26.70
C PRO A 204 8.72 0.70 28.06
N GLU A 205 9.37 0.20 29.11
CA GLU A 205 9.24 0.75 30.46
C GLU A 205 10.02 2.07 30.57
N ILE A 206 9.30 3.18 30.37
CA ILE A 206 9.84 4.54 30.37
C ILE A 206 9.39 5.38 31.58
N VAL A 207 8.45 4.87 32.39
CA VAL A 207 7.98 5.58 33.59
C VAL A 207 9.11 5.62 34.63
N GLY A 208 9.28 6.78 35.26
CA GLY A 208 10.36 7.04 36.22
C GLY A 208 11.73 7.35 35.59
N ARG A 209 11.85 7.32 34.25
CA ARG A 209 13.07 7.70 33.53
C ARG A 209 13.07 9.17 33.12
N PRO A 210 14.23 9.79 32.90
CA PRO A 210 14.28 11.13 32.31
C PRO A 210 13.77 11.11 30.87
N VAL A 211 13.05 12.16 30.47
CA VAL A 211 12.40 12.26 29.15
C VAL A 211 13.37 12.04 27.99
N GLY A 212 14.63 12.49 28.10
CA GLY A 212 15.64 12.26 27.07
C GLY A 212 15.95 10.79 26.83
N GLU A 213 16.04 9.98 27.89
CA GLU A 213 16.21 8.53 27.77
C GLU A 213 14.94 7.84 27.26
N ALA A 214 13.77 8.27 27.73
CA ALA A 214 12.50 7.74 27.28
C ALA A 214 12.31 7.89 25.76
N ILE A 215 12.69 9.04 25.20
CA ILE A 215 12.64 9.29 23.76
C ILE A 215 13.53 8.31 22.98
N VAL A 216 14.72 8.01 23.49
CA VAL A 216 15.66 7.06 22.85
C VAL A 216 15.10 5.64 22.90
N GLU A 217 14.52 5.23 24.02
CA GLU A 217 13.90 3.90 24.16
C GLU A 217 12.66 3.75 23.26
N LEU A 218 11.84 4.79 23.14
CA LEU A 218 10.72 4.80 22.20
C LEU A 218 11.19 4.67 20.75
N ALA A 219 12.23 5.41 20.35
CA ALA A 219 12.78 5.30 19.00
C ALA A 219 13.35 3.91 18.70
N ARG A 220 13.99 3.26 19.69
CA ARG A 220 14.47 1.87 19.57
C ARG A 220 13.33 0.85 19.42
N ALA A 221 12.17 1.16 20.00
CA ALA A 221 10.96 0.35 19.87
C ALA A 221 10.18 0.64 18.57
N GLU A 222 10.71 1.48 17.66
CA GLU A 222 10.02 1.96 16.44
C GLU A 222 8.69 2.68 16.73
N LEU A 223 8.64 3.38 17.86
CA LEU A 223 7.52 4.23 18.29
C LEU A 223 7.91 5.70 18.16
N THR A 224 6.92 6.56 17.92
CA THR A 224 7.15 8.00 17.82
C THR A 224 6.78 8.70 19.12
N VAL A 225 7.37 9.87 19.36
CA VAL A 225 7.04 10.70 20.52
C VAL A 225 5.86 11.59 20.16
N GLY A 226 4.78 11.49 20.94
CA GLY A 226 3.58 12.30 20.79
C GLY A 226 3.67 13.61 21.56
N GLU A 227 2.55 14.01 22.16
CA GLU A 227 2.45 15.20 22.98
C GLU A 227 3.20 15.00 24.32
N ILE A 228 4.02 15.98 24.69
CA ILE A 228 4.68 16.02 26.01
C ILE A 228 3.98 17.08 26.86
N SER A 229 3.19 16.63 27.82
CA SER A 229 2.53 17.48 28.80
C SER A 229 3.32 17.51 30.11
N ARG A 230 3.17 18.59 30.89
CA ARG A 230 3.88 18.78 32.16
C ARG A 230 2.88 18.74 33.30
N GLN A 231 3.20 18.00 34.35
CA GLN A 231 2.41 17.93 35.56
C GLN A 231 3.29 18.21 36.77
N PHE A 232 2.76 19.02 37.70
CA PHE A 232 3.44 19.28 38.97
C PHE A 232 3.58 17.98 39.77
N SER A 233 4.82 17.65 40.15
CA SER A 233 5.11 16.51 41.00
C SER A 233 6.19 16.91 42.01
N PRO A 234 5.89 16.95 43.31
CA PRO A 234 6.89 17.29 44.33
C PRO A 234 7.84 16.12 44.63
N ASP A 235 7.44 14.90 44.30
CA ASP A 235 8.16 13.67 44.65
C ASP A 235 9.17 13.23 43.58
N GLN A 236 9.12 13.83 42.38
CA GLN A 236 9.97 13.46 41.25
C GLN A 236 10.80 14.63 40.74
N ALA A 237 12.00 14.32 40.24
CA ALA A 237 12.85 15.30 39.61
C ALA A 237 12.18 15.90 38.35
N PRO A 238 12.35 17.20 38.07
CA PRO A 238 11.81 17.80 36.86
C PRO A 238 12.33 17.12 35.59
N GLY A 239 11.43 16.81 34.65
CA GLY A 239 11.74 16.12 33.40
C GLY A 239 11.68 14.58 33.48
N THR A 240 11.33 14.01 34.63
CA THR A 240 11.05 12.57 34.74
C THR A 240 9.67 12.22 34.19
N VAL A 241 9.54 11.13 33.44
CA VAL A 241 8.26 10.66 32.91
C VAL A 241 7.40 10.09 34.04
N LEU A 242 6.23 10.69 34.27
CA LEU A 242 5.23 10.26 35.24
C LEU A 242 4.30 9.20 34.66
N SER A 243 3.91 9.35 33.40
CA SER A 243 3.07 8.40 32.69
C SER A 243 3.26 8.51 31.18
N SER A 244 2.86 7.45 30.47
CA SER A 244 2.80 7.42 29.02
C SER A 244 1.44 6.90 28.55
N ASP A 245 1.01 7.32 27.37
CA ASP A 245 -0.15 6.79 26.66
C ASP A 245 0.22 6.52 25.20
N PRO A 246 0.27 5.25 24.74
CA PRO A 246 -0.12 4.04 25.47
C PRO A 246 0.76 3.71 26.69
N ALA A 247 0.19 2.99 27.65
CA ALA A 247 0.87 2.59 28.88
C ALA A 247 2.05 1.64 28.59
N PRO A 248 3.05 1.55 29.48
CA PRO A 248 4.13 0.58 29.34
C PRO A 248 3.62 -0.85 29.16
N ALA A 249 4.38 -1.64 28.39
CA ALA A 249 4.03 -3.00 27.94
C ALA A 249 2.81 -3.13 27.02
N ALA A 250 2.08 -2.04 26.72
CA ALA A 250 1.00 -2.07 25.74
C ALA A 250 1.52 -2.41 24.32
N LYS A 251 0.65 -3.02 23.52
CA LYS A 251 0.91 -3.30 22.10
C LYS A 251 0.40 -2.12 21.26
N ALA A 252 1.29 -1.58 20.45
CA ALA A 252 1.12 -0.37 19.68
C ALA A 252 1.49 -0.63 18.21
N PRO A 253 0.77 -0.09 17.22
CA PRO A 253 1.23 -0.13 15.84
C PRO A 253 2.59 0.56 15.68
N ARG A 254 3.29 0.19 14.61
CA ARG A 254 4.50 0.89 14.18
C ARG A 254 4.23 2.39 14.02
N ASP A 255 5.20 3.21 14.41
CA ASP A 255 5.14 4.68 14.35
C ASP A 255 4.01 5.32 15.19
N GLN A 256 3.31 4.57 16.03
CA GLN A 256 2.28 5.15 16.90
C GLN A 256 2.89 6.21 17.83
N PRO A 257 2.29 7.41 17.91
CA PRO A 257 2.74 8.44 18.85
C PRO A 257 2.41 8.04 20.29
N VAL A 258 3.43 8.06 21.15
CA VAL A 258 3.31 7.86 22.60
C VAL A 258 3.34 9.22 23.29
N ASN A 259 2.22 9.60 23.88
CA ASN A 259 2.10 10.82 24.67
C ASN A 259 2.76 10.63 26.03
N LEU A 260 3.45 11.65 26.53
CA LEU A 260 4.18 11.61 27.79
C LEU A 260 3.68 12.69 28.72
N VAL A 261 3.52 12.34 30.00
CA VAL A 261 3.36 13.30 31.09
C VAL A 261 4.68 13.33 31.84
N VAL A 262 5.30 14.50 31.94
CA VAL A 262 6.58 14.67 32.66
C VAL A 262 6.42 15.52 33.91
N ALA A 263 7.23 15.23 34.91
CA ALA A 263 7.29 15.95 36.16
C ALA A 263 7.80 17.38 35.93
N SER A 264 7.12 18.35 36.55
CA SER A 264 7.47 19.76 36.57
C SER A 264 7.66 20.23 38.01
N ALA A 265 8.67 21.08 38.23
CA ALA A 265 8.88 21.77 39.50
C ALA A 265 7.82 22.87 39.75
N GLU A 266 7.25 23.41 38.68
CA GLU A 266 6.36 24.56 38.77
C GLU A 266 4.91 24.09 38.78
N GLN A 267 4.19 24.41 39.86
CA GLN A 267 2.74 24.24 39.92
C GLN A 267 2.10 25.25 38.99
N GLN A 268 1.45 24.80 37.92
CA GLN A 268 0.70 25.68 37.02
C GLN A 268 -0.68 25.98 37.61
N ALA A 269 -1.09 27.24 37.53
CA ALA A 269 -2.41 27.72 37.91
C ALA A 269 -2.95 28.64 36.80
N VAL A 270 -4.27 28.65 36.62
CA VAL A 270 -4.93 29.53 35.64
C VAL A 270 -5.11 30.91 36.25
N ILE A 271 -4.72 31.95 35.52
CA ILE A 271 -4.90 33.33 35.98
C ILE A 271 -6.40 33.66 36.00
N PRO A 272 -6.98 34.01 37.16
CA PRO A 272 -8.38 34.38 37.25
C PRO A 272 -8.66 35.71 36.53
N ASP A 273 -9.91 35.90 36.11
CA ASP A 273 -10.38 37.20 35.64
C ASP A 273 -10.71 38.11 36.84
N LEU A 274 -9.96 39.20 36.97
CA LEU A 274 -10.08 40.19 38.03
C LEU A 274 -10.64 41.52 37.51
N VAL A 275 -10.82 41.69 36.20
CA VAL A 275 -11.29 42.94 35.60
C VAL A 275 -12.75 43.18 36.01
N GLY A 276 -13.08 44.41 36.39
CA GLY A 276 -14.41 44.78 36.87
C GLY A 276 -14.70 44.39 38.33
N LEU A 277 -13.83 43.63 39.00
CA LEU A 277 -13.93 43.41 40.44
C LEU A 277 -13.42 44.62 41.23
N ARG A 278 -13.94 44.79 42.46
CA ARG A 278 -13.34 45.71 43.44
C ARG A 278 -11.97 45.20 43.87
N SER A 279 -11.03 46.09 44.19
CA SER A 279 -9.66 45.73 44.60
C SER A 279 -9.59 44.69 45.72
N SER A 280 -10.48 44.80 46.72
CA SER A 280 -10.57 43.85 47.83
C SER A 280 -11.08 42.47 47.42
N SER A 281 -12.04 42.40 46.49
CA SER A 281 -12.54 41.14 45.93
C SER A 281 -11.52 40.50 45.00
N ALA A 282 -10.88 41.30 44.15
CA ALA A 282 -9.84 40.85 43.23
C ALA A 282 -8.67 40.19 43.99
N SER A 283 -8.22 40.80 45.08
CA SER A 283 -7.16 40.24 45.93
C SER A 283 -7.57 38.90 46.56
N LYS A 284 -8.82 38.75 46.99
CA LYS A 284 -9.33 37.48 47.54
C LYS A 284 -9.38 36.38 46.49
N VAL A 285 -9.87 36.69 45.28
CA VAL A 285 -9.95 35.75 44.16
C VAL A 285 -8.55 35.29 43.73
N ALA A 286 -7.61 36.23 43.57
CA ALA A 286 -6.23 35.91 43.26
C ALA A 286 -5.57 35.03 44.34
N LYS A 287 -5.78 35.35 45.62
CA LYS A 287 -5.22 34.56 46.73
C LYS A 287 -5.83 33.15 46.80
N ALA A 288 -7.12 33.00 46.50
CA ALA A 288 -7.78 31.70 46.38
C ALA A 288 -7.23 30.88 45.21
N ALA A 289 -6.78 31.54 44.13
CA ALA A 289 -6.08 30.92 43.02
C ALA A 289 -4.57 30.70 43.28
N GLY A 290 -4.07 30.95 44.50
CA GLY A 290 -2.66 30.81 44.83
C GLY A 290 -1.74 31.85 44.19
N MET A 291 -2.29 32.99 43.76
CA MET A 291 -1.57 34.10 43.13
C MET A 291 -1.51 35.33 44.04
N THR A 292 -0.54 36.21 43.80
CA THR A 292 -0.42 37.48 44.52
C THR A 292 -0.88 38.63 43.62
N THR A 293 -1.37 39.73 44.20
CA THR A 293 -1.79 40.92 43.43
C THR A 293 -0.91 42.11 43.75
N ALA A 294 -0.41 42.80 42.74
CA ALA A 294 0.27 44.08 42.85
C ALA A 294 -0.63 45.19 42.30
N VAL A 295 -0.91 46.21 43.11
CA VAL A 295 -1.87 47.26 42.76
C VAL A 295 -1.13 48.47 42.17
N THR A 296 -1.53 48.87 40.97
CA THR A 296 -1.15 50.14 40.35
C THR A 296 -2.37 51.04 40.31
N ASN A 297 -2.24 52.29 40.73
CA ASN A 297 -3.37 53.22 40.76
C ASN A 297 -3.43 54.04 39.46
N LEU A 298 -4.61 54.16 38.87
CA LEU A 298 -4.90 55.07 37.76
C LEU A 298 -5.85 56.15 38.24
N ALA A 299 -5.45 57.41 38.10
CA ALA A 299 -6.28 58.52 38.53
C ALA A 299 -7.43 58.79 37.55
N LEU A 300 -8.65 58.85 38.07
CA LEU A 300 -9.90 59.08 37.32
C LEU A 300 -10.58 60.36 37.81
N ILE A 301 -11.41 60.94 36.93
CA ILE A 301 -12.24 62.10 37.22
C ILE A 301 -13.41 61.74 38.14
N ALA A 302 -13.97 62.74 38.83
CA ALA A 302 -15.15 62.56 39.65
C ALA A 302 -16.37 62.12 38.82
N GLY A 303 -17.06 61.07 39.30
CA GLY A 303 -18.22 60.48 38.62
C GLY A 303 -17.90 59.34 37.66
N ASP A 304 -16.63 58.98 37.44
CA ASP A 304 -16.29 57.81 36.62
C ASP A 304 -16.77 56.52 37.30
N PRO A 305 -17.59 55.67 36.63
CA PRO A 305 -18.13 54.45 37.22
C PRO A 305 -17.06 53.38 37.53
N ARG A 306 -15.82 53.56 37.04
CA ARG A 306 -14.70 52.64 37.24
C ARG A 306 -13.88 52.95 38.50
N VAL A 307 -14.22 54.01 39.24
CA VAL A 307 -13.57 54.31 40.53
C VAL A 307 -13.77 53.13 41.49
N GLY A 308 -12.65 52.62 42.02
CA GLY A 308 -12.60 51.47 42.92
C GLY A 308 -12.64 50.10 42.24
N LEU A 309 -12.71 50.04 40.90
CA LEU A 309 -12.69 48.80 40.12
C LEU A 309 -11.33 48.55 39.48
N VAL A 310 -11.01 47.28 39.24
CA VAL A 310 -9.88 46.86 38.40
C VAL A 310 -10.22 47.14 36.94
N ILE A 311 -9.40 47.97 36.29
CA ILE A 311 -9.56 48.42 34.90
C ILE A 311 -8.81 47.50 33.96
N SER A 312 -7.63 47.04 34.38
CA SER A 312 -6.81 46.12 33.61
C SER A 312 -6.02 45.21 34.53
N GLN A 313 -5.66 44.05 34.01
CA GLN A 313 -4.75 43.12 34.67
C GLN A 313 -3.64 42.70 33.70
N THR A 314 -2.50 42.35 34.26
CA THR A 314 -1.37 41.76 33.53
C THR A 314 -0.70 40.72 34.44
N PRO A 315 -0.60 39.44 34.02
CA PRO A 315 -0.97 38.88 32.71
C PRO A 315 -2.49 38.77 32.48
N ILE A 316 -2.89 38.47 31.24
CA ILE A 316 -4.31 38.38 30.84
C ILE A 316 -5.03 37.19 31.50
N ALA A 317 -6.33 37.33 31.74
CA ALA A 317 -7.15 36.30 32.36
C ALA A 317 -7.16 35.00 31.54
N ASN A 318 -7.44 33.88 32.21
CA ASN A 318 -7.59 32.54 31.64
C ASN A 318 -6.34 31.99 30.94
N THR A 319 -5.16 32.50 31.28
CA THR A 319 -3.88 31.96 30.79
C THR A 319 -3.18 31.13 31.88
N PRO A 320 -2.53 30.02 31.53
CA PRO A 320 -1.75 29.23 32.47
C PRO A 320 -0.46 29.97 32.87
N SER A 321 -0.19 30.04 34.17
CA SER A 321 1.02 30.65 34.74
C SER A 321 1.49 29.88 35.97
N ALA A 322 2.73 30.07 36.38
CA ALA A 322 3.23 29.47 37.62
C ALA A 322 2.45 30.00 38.84
N ALA A 323 2.13 29.11 39.79
CA ALA A 323 1.54 29.47 41.07
C ALA A 323 2.46 30.47 41.81
N GLY A 324 1.86 31.44 42.49
CA GLY A 324 2.60 32.53 43.15
C GLY A 324 2.99 33.71 42.24
N THR A 325 2.74 33.64 40.93
CA THR A 325 2.98 34.77 40.00
C THR A 325 2.22 36.04 40.48
N PRO A 326 2.87 37.21 40.55
CA PRO A 326 2.21 38.47 40.87
C PRO A 326 1.39 38.98 39.67
N ILE A 327 0.07 39.09 39.85
CA ILE A 327 -0.84 39.74 38.90
C ILE A 327 -0.81 41.24 39.16
N GLN A 328 -0.34 42.01 38.20
CA GLN A 328 -0.44 43.47 38.21
C GLN A 328 -1.88 43.87 37.90
N ILE A 329 -2.55 44.56 38.80
CA ILE A 329 -3.90 45.10 38.60
C ILE A 329 -3.88 46.62 38.62
N THR A 330 -4.51 47.24 37.62
CA THR A 330 -4.69 48.69 37.58
C THR A 330 -6.04 49.05 38.17
N VAL A 331 -6.06 49.82 39.26
CA VAL A 331 -7.28 50.22 39.97
C VAL A 331 -7.55 51.71 39.76
N GLY A 332 -8.79 52.03 39.37
CA GLY A 332 -9.22 53.42 39.24
C GLY A 332 -9.34 54.09 40.61
N ILE A 333 -8.64 55.19 40.84
CA ILE A 333 -8.76 56.01 42.05
C ILE A 333 -9.24 57.42 41.71
N LEU A 334 -10.00 58.04 42.61
CA LEU A 334 -10.43 59.43 42.45
C LEU A 334 -9.23 60.37 42.65
N LEU A 335 -9.02 61.34 41.75
CA LEU A 335 -8.08 62.44 42.00
C LEU A 335 -8.49 63.21 43.26
N PRO A 336 -7.56 63.60 44.14
CA PRO A 336 -7.88 64.54 45.20
C PRO A 336 -8.33 65.86 44.57
N THR A 337 -9.54 66.30 44.88
CA THR A 337 -10.01 67.64 44.50
C THR A 337 -9.09 68.65 45.16
N THR A 338 -8.27 69.36 44.37
CA THR A 338 -7.57 70.56 44.83
C THR A 338 -8.62 71.65 45.03
N THR A 339 -9.18 71.72 46.23
CA THR A 339 -9.98 72.87 46.65
C THR A 339 -9.05 74.07 46.71
N THR A 340 -9.06 74.89 45.66
CA THR A 340 -8.38 76.19 45.69
C THR A 340 -9.24 77.10 46.56
N THR A 341 -8.91 77.17 47.85
CA THR A 341 -9.48 78.17 48.74
C THR A 341 -9.00 79.53 48.27
N VAL A 342 -9.85 80.27 47.55
CA VAL A 342 -9.60 81.69 47.26
C VAL A 342 -9.77 82.44 48.57
N ALA A 343 -8.67 82.86 49.18
CA ALA A 343 -8.69 83.73 50.35
C ALA A 343 -9.28 85.09 49.95
N GLY A 344 -10.53 85.35 50.34
CA GLY A 344 -11.12 86.68 50.23
C GLY A 344 -12.63 86.80 50.02
N ALA A 345 -13.39 85.73 49.76
CA ALA A 345 -14.83 85.87 49.56
C ALA A 345 -15.60 85.69 50.89
N SER A 346 -16.13 86.81 51.41
CA SER A 346 -17.05 86.84 52.54
C SER A 346 -18.27 85.92 52.30
N THR A 347 -18.62 85.19 53.35
CA THR A 347 -19.79 84.30 53.45
C THR A 347 -21.10 85.01 53.13
N THR A 348 -21.94 84.39 52.29
CA THR A 348 -23.40 84.52 52.41
C THR A 348 -24.00 83.12 52.41
N THR A 349 -24.44 82.69 53.60
CA THR A 349 -25.21 81.47 53.83
C THR A 349 -26.57 81.62 53.16
N THR A 350 -26.90 80.76 52.20
CA THR A 350 -28.29 80.50 51.79
C THR A 350 -28.57 79.03 52.07
N SER A 351 -29.33 78.78 53.12
CA SER A 351 -29.93 77.48 53.41
C SER A 351 -30.97 77.14 52.36
N GLN A 352 -30.93 75.94 51.79
CA GLN A 352 -32.06 75.39 51.02
C GLN A 352 -32.31 73.93 51.48
N PRO A 353 -33.57 73.53 51.71
CA PRO A 353 -33.91 72.54 52.72
C PRO A 353 -33.86 71.09 52.22
N ALA A 354 -33.72 70.19 53.19
CA ALA A 354 -33.97 68.75 53.02
C ALA A 354 -35.44 68.49 52.67
N THR A 355 -35.68 67.72 51.60
CA THR A 355 -36.97 67.08 51.32
C THR A 355 -36.85 65.58 51.57
N THR A 356 -37.31 65.18 52.75
CA THR A 356 -37.72 63.81 53.05
C THR A 356 -39.03 63.52 52.31
N THR A 357 -39.08 62.47 51.48
CA THR A 357 -40.35 61.93 50.97
C THR A 357 -40.49 60.48 51.43
N THR A 358 -41.49 60.28 52.29
CA THR A 358 -42.00 59.02 52.83
C THR A 358 -43.29 58.67 52.10
N ARG A 359 -43.44 57.42 51.62
CA ARG A 359 -44.68 56.61 51.48
C ARG A 359 -44.35 55.41 50.57
N GLY A 360 -44.86 54.21 50.78
CA GLY A 360 -45.84 53.65 51.69
C GLY A 360 -46.08 52.20 51.25
#